data_AF-A0A0W0RQ04-F1
#
_entry.id   AF-A0A0W0RQ04-F1
#
_cell.length_a   1.000
_cell.length_b   1.000
_cell.length_c   1.000
_cell.angle_alpha   90.00
_cell.angle_beta   90.00
_cell.angle_gamma   90.00
#
_symmetry.space_group_name_H-M   'P 1'
#
loop_
_entity.id
_entity.type
_entity.pdbx_description
1 polymer ?
#
loop_
_entity_poly.entity_id
_entity_poly.type
_entity_poly.pdbx_seq_one_letter_code
_entity_poly.pdbx_strand_id
1 'polypeptide(L)' 'MGYASEALEALLEWSKININSDYIIAFAPLKHSASHRVMEKCGMEYYKDDLGHGVTCKFYRSKNK' A
#
# COMPACT_ATOMS: atom_id res chain seq x y z
N MET A 1 -4.16 5.31 15.58
CA MET A 1 -3.75 5.66 14.19
C MET A 1 -2.65 6.71 14.25
N GLY A 2 -1.88 6.91 13.17
CA GLY A 2 -0.85 7.96 13.06
C GLY A 2 -0.89 8.59 11.67
N TYR A 3 -0.20 9.71 11.47
CA TYR A 3 -0.35 10.55 10.26
C TYR A 3 -0.20 9.79 8.94
N ALA A 4 0.72 8.82 8.86
CA ALA A 4 0.89 8.01 7.65
C ALA A 4 -0.34 7.15 7.32
N SER A 5 -0.99 6.57 8.33
CA SER A 5 -2.21 5.78 8.12
C SER A 5 -3.40 6.66 7.75
N GLU A 6 -3.55 7.81 8.41
CA GLU A 6 -4.61 8.78 8.13
C GLU A 6 -4.50 9.33 6.69
N ALA A 7 -3.29 9.74 6.29
CA ALA A 7 -3.04 10.22 4.94
C ALA A 7 -3.27 9.13 3.88
N LEU A 8 -2.78 7.90 4.11
CA LEU A 8 -2.95 6.81 3.15
C LEU A 8 -4.44 6.45 2.97
N GLU A 9 -5.19 6.36 4.07
CA GLU A 9 -6.63 6.07 4.02
C GLU A 9 -7.39 7.13 3.22
N ALA A 10 -7.14 8.42 3.49
CA ALA A 10 -7.77 9.51 2.75
C ALA A 10 -7.42 9.46 1.24
N LEU A 11 -6.17 9.15 0.90
CA LEU A 11 -5.73 9.05 -0.50
C LEU A 11 -6.30 7.83 -1.22
N LEU A 12 -6.48 6.70 -0.53
CA LEU A 12 -7.13 5.50 -1.11
C LEU A 12 -8.62 5.73 -1.36
N GLU A 13 -9.33 6.44 -0.48
CA GLU A 13 -10.73 6.80 -0.75
C GLU A 13 -10.84 7.80 -1.90
N TRP A 14 -9.94 8.79 -1.93
CA TRP A 14 -9.89 9.74 -3.03
C TRP A 14 -9.59 9.07 -4.38
N SER A 15 -8.69 8.07 -4.41
CA SER A 15 -8.30 7.40 -5.65
C SER A 15 -9.44 6.62 -6.32
N LYS A 16 -10.41 6.11 -5.54
CA LYS A 16 -11.56 5.39 -6.11
C LYS A 16 -12.39 6.24 -7.08
N ILE A 17 -12.46 7.54 -6.81
CA ILE A 17 -13.23 8.50 -7.62
C ILE A 17 -12.35 9.11 -8.72
N ASN A 18 -11.05 9.30 -8.45
CA ASN A 18 -10.20 10.15 -9.27
C ASN A 18 -9.16 9.39 -10.12
N ILE A 19 -8.92 8.11 -9.86
CA ILE A 19 -7.95 7.30 -10.60
C ILE A 19 -8.67 6.14 -11.30
N ASN A 20 -8.54 6.08 -12.62
CA ASN A 20 -9.09 5.00 -13.44
C ASN A 20 -8.12 3.81 -13.52
N SER A 21 -7.95 3.10 -12.40
CA SER A 21 -7.19 1.85 -12.30
C SER A 21 -7.96 0.86 -11.42
N ASP A 22 -7.82 -0.44 -11.68
CA ASP A 22 -8.43 -1.51 -10.88
C ASP A 22 -7.77 -1.67 -9.51
N TYR A 23 -6.47 -1.35 -9.42
CA TYR A 23 -5.69 -1.49 -8.20
C TYR A 23 -4.76 -0.30 -7.96
N ILE A 24 -4.54 -0.01 -6.68
CA ILE A 24 -3.42 0.79 -6.18
C ILE A 24 -2.40 -0.15 -5.56
N ILE A 25 -1.13 -0.02 -5.94
CA ILE A 25 -0.02 -0.86 -5.47
C ILE A 25 0.88 -0.03 -4.56
N ALA A 26 1.33 -0.63 -3.46
CA ALA A 26 2.37 -0.11 -2.59
C ALA A 26 3.38 -1.21 -2.29
N PHE A 27 4.64 -0.84 -2.02
CA PHE A 27 5.64 -1.81 -1.61
C PHE A 27 6.67 -1.18 -0.69
N ALA A 28 7.29 -2.01 0.15
CA ALA A 28 8.38 -1.61 1.02
C ALA A 28 9.37 -2.76 1.22
N PRO A 29 10.66 -2.47 1.51
CA PRO A 29 11.64 -3.49 1.84
C PRO A 29 11.17 -4.42 2.96
N LEU A 30 11.56 -5.71 2.91
CA LEU A 30 11.08 -6.72 3.87
C LEU A 30 11.25 -6.30 5.34
N LYS A 31 12.33 -5.59 5.66
CA LYS A 31 12.66 -5.16 7.03
C LYS A 31 11.86 -3.95 7.53
N HIS A 32 11.08 -3.28 6.69
CA HIS A 32 10.35 -2.05 7.04
C HIS A 32 9.00 -2.35 7.72
N SER A 33 9.04 -2.90 8.93
CA SER A 33 7.84 -3.33 9.68
C SER A 33 6.83 -2.21 9.96
N ALA A 34 7.28 -0.96 10.12
CA ALA A 34 6.39 0.18 10.30
C ALA A 34 5.55 0.46 9.05
N SER A 35 6.16 0.44 7.86
CA SER A 35 5.47 0.64 6.58
C SER A 35 4.49 -0.50 6.30
N HIS A 36 4.89 -1.75 6.55
CA HIS A 36 4.02 -2.92 6.43
C HIS A 36 2.75 -2.76 7.26
N ARG A 37 2.90 -2.36 8.53
CA ARG A 37 1.77 -2.09 9.43
C ARG A 37 0.87 -0.96 8.94
N VAL A 38 1.42 0.07 8.28
CA VAL A 38 0.59 1.15 7.70
C VAL A 38 -0.26 0.61 6.55
N MET A 39 0.34 -0.12 5.61
CA MET A 39 -0.37 -0.72 4.48
C MET A 39 -1.47 -1.70 4.96
N GLU A 40 -1.14 -2.57 5.91
CA GLU A 40 -2.08 -3.53 6.51
C GLU A 40 -3.23 -2.83 7.26
N LYS A 41 -2.94 -1.78 8.04
CA LYS A 41 -3.97 -1.01 8.76
C LYS A 41 -4.91 -0.25 7.83
N CYS A 42 -4.42 0.18 6.66
CA CYS A 42 -5.22 0.88 5.65
C CYS A 42 -5.92 -0.10 4.69
N GLY A 43 -6.00 -1.40 5.03
CA GLY A 43 -6.76 -2.39 4.27
C GLY A 43 -6.10 -2.85 2.97
N MET A 44 -4.81 -2.57 2.77
CA MET A 44 -4.10 -3.12 1.62
C MET A 44 -3.71 -4.59 1.88
N GLU A 45 -3.90 -5.43 0.88
CA GLU A 45 -3.63 -6.86 0.95
C GLU A 45 -2.24 -7.18 0.39
N TYR A 46 -1.45 -7.97 1.12
CA TYR A 46 -0.22 -8.56 0.60
C TYR A 46 -0.53 -9.41 -0.64
N TYR A 47 0.24 -9.26 -1.72
CA TYR A 47 0.05 -10.08 -2.92
C TYR A 47 1.30 -10.79 -3.43
N LYS A 48 2.52 -10.29 -3.15
CA LYS A 48 3.78 -11.00 -3.43
C LYS A 48 5.00 -10.36 -2.76
N ASP A 49 6.07 -11.12 -2.71
CA ASP A 49 7.44 -10.61 -2.54
C ASP A 49 8.12 -10.54 -3.91
N ASP A 50 8.79 -9.44 -4.22
CA ASP A 50 9.51 -9.24 -5.48
C ASP A 50 10.65 -8.21 -5.33
N LEU A 51 11.47 -8.03 -6.36
CA LEU A 51 12.51 -7.01 -6.41
C LEU A 51 11.91 -5.63 -6.69
N GLY A 52 12.10 -4.70 -5.75
CA GLY A 52 11.87 -3.28 -5.93
C GLY A 52 13.16 -2.51 -5.69
N HIS A 53 13.62 -1.72 -6.67
CA HIS A 53 14.86 -0.92 -6.56
C HIS A 53 16.09 -1.72 -6.09
N GLY A 54 16.24 -2.97 -6.53
CA GLY A 54 17.38 -3.83 -6.19
C GLY A 54 17.33 -4.48 -4.81
N VAL A 55 16.22 -4.32 -4.07
CA VAL A 55 15.99 -4.99 -2.78
C VAL A 55 14.69 -5.78 -2.81
N THR A 56 14.63 -6.87 -2.04
CA THR A 56 13.38 -7.63 -1.90
C THR A 56 12.38 -6.82 -1.08
N CYS A 57 11.18 -6.67 -1.63
CA CYS A 57 10.10 -5.89 -1.07
C CYS A 57 8.84 -6.75 -0.96
N LYS A 58 8.03 -6.46 0.06
CA LYS A 58 6.64 -6.90 0.13
C LYS A 58 5.79 -5.94 -0.69
N PHE A 59 4.99 -6.48 -1.58
CA PHE A 59 4.02 -5.74 -2.36
C PHE A 59 2.61 -5.96 -1.82
N TYR A 60 1.90 -4.85 -1.68
CA TYR A 60 0.52 -4.76 -1.22
C TYR A 60 -0.34 -4.14 -2.32
N ARG A 61 -1.62 -4.51 -2.36
CA ARG A 61 -2.60 -3.94 -3.29
C ARG A 61 -3.90 -3.59 -2.57
N SER A 62 -4.55 -2.54 -3.03
CA SER A 62 -5.94 -2.24 -2.68
C SER A 62 -6.77 -2.19 -3.96
N LYS A 63 -7.97 -2.77 -3.93
CA LYS A 63 -8.93 -2.62 -5.02
C LYS A 63 -9.39 -1.17 -5.06
N ASN A 64 -9.39 -0.61 -6.25
CA ASN A 64 -9.78 0.77 -6.48
C ASN A 64 -11.11 0.86 -7.26
N LYS A 65 -11.53 -0.21 -7.92
CA LYS A 65 -12.85 -0.41 -8.55
C LYS A 65 -13.38 -1.82 -8.28
#